data_AF-A0A9Q8QNM4-F1
#
_entry.id   AF-A0A9Q8QNM4-F1
#
_cell.length_a   1.000
_cell.length_b   1.000
_cell.length_c   1.000
_cell.angle_alpha   90.00
_cell.angle_beta   90.00
_cell.angle_gamma   90.00
#
_symmetry.space_group_name_H-M   'P 1'
#
loop_
_entity.id
_entity.type
_entity.pdbx_description
1 polymer ?
#
loop_
_entity_poly.entity_id
_entity_poly.type
_entity_poly.pdbx_seq_one_letter_code
_entity_poly.pdbx_strand_id
1 'polypeptide(L)'
;MEAKGVLVFGCSDTLANMGLDADKKAVMAQGVPVSLISTGSVTRNGSAPTVIETPASELDGQIAALEAGFTYSVVKIGALLSHAAFQAVSTVLLRGHLVSIIDTEPLLKTGSPESAAIHVAALREEILPSIDVLSATVPEAKILLDEASIPMPYPQSLDDVKSMANALRRLGPKNVIIKREVFDESDGMTTLHYVLCGGADPIMATLRFPNPTRFFGASYSIPPTIAAHLANGSDVAEAVSASFKFAEEMLREGRYFV
;
A
#
# COMPACT_ATOMS: atom_id res chain seq x y z
N MET A 1 20.01 -3.45 19.19
CA MET A 1 19.22 -3.97 18.06
C MET A 1 18.46 -2.78 17.50
N GLU A 2 18.61 -2.48 16.22
CA GLU A 2 17.70 -1.52 15.56
C GLU A 2 16.25 -1.99 15.74
N ALA A 3 15.33 -1.03 15.88
CA ALA A 3 13.92 -1.31 16.04
C ALA A 3 13.42 -2.19 14.87
N LYS A 4 12.81 -3.33 15.19
CA LYS A 4 12.23 -4.26 14.21
C LYS A 4 10.72 -4.24 14.39
N GLY A 5 10.04 -3.46 13.59
CA GLY A 5 8.58 -3.40 13.63
C GLY A 5 8.01 -2.55 12.52
N VAL A 6 6.78 -2.90 12.12
CA VAL A 6 5.98 -2.12 11.18
C VAL A 6 4.84 -1.46 11.93
N LEU A 7 4.72 -0.14 11.77
CA LEU A 7 3.54 0.61 12.14
C LEU A 7 2.63 0.72 10.90
N VAL A 8 1.39 0.25 11.00
CA VAL A 8 0.42 0.31 9.92
C VAL A 8 -0.65 1.36 10.24
N PHE A 9 -0.81 2.35 9.35
CA PHE A 9 -2.00 3.19 9.31
C PHE A 9 -2.98 2.64 8.29
N GLY A 10 -4.25 2.52 8.65
CA GLY A 10 -5.29 2.05 7.74
C GLY A 10 -6.65 2.01 8.41
N CYS A 11 -7.67 1.55 7.69
CA CYS A 11 -9.02 1.38 8.23
C CYS A 11 -9.33 -0.09 8.51
N SER A 12 -10.23 -0.33 9.46
CA SER A 12 -10.91 -1.63 9.52
C SER A 12 -11.88 -1.75 8.35
N ASP A 13 -12.00 -2.96 7.81
CA ASP A 13 -12.95 -3.27 6.73
C ASP A 13 -13.74 -4.51 7.14
N THR A 14 -15.03 -4.55 6.77
CA THR A 14 -15.87 -5.75 6.93
C THR A 14 -15.33 -6.99 6.22
N LEU A 15 -14.45 -6.83 5.22
CA LEU A 15 -13.79 -7.92 4.52
C LEU A 15 -12.41 -8.23 5.13
N ALA A 16 -12.24 -9.43 5.67
CA ALA A 16 -11.03 -9.86 6.38
C ALA A 16 -9.76 -10.00 5.52
N ASN A 17 -9.87 -9.84 4.19
CA ASN A 17 -8.78 -9.85 3.22
C ASN A 17 -8.39 -8.43 2.75
N MET A 18 -8.86 -7.39 3.44
CA MET A 18 -8.53 -5.99 3.17
C MET A 18 -8.24 -5.22 4.48
N GLY A 19 -7.79 -3.98 4.35
CA GLY A 19 -7.58 -3.07 5.47
C GLY A 19 -6.54 -3.57 6.48
N LEU A 20 -6.69 -3.11 7.72
CA LEU A 20 -5.75 -3.40 8.81
C LEU A 20 -5.58 -4.90 9.09
N ASP A 21 -6.62 -5.70 8.91
CA ASP A 21 -6.54 -7.15 9.16
C ASP A 21 -5.65 -7.86 8.15
N ALA A 22 -5.79 -7.54 6.86
CA ALA A 22 -4.91 -8.07 5.82
C ALA A 22 -3.47 -7.60 6.01
N ASP A 23 -3.28 -6.32 6.33
CA ASP A 23 -1.95 -5.76 6.60
C ASP A 23 -1.28 -6.46 7.78
N LYS A 24 -1.98 -6.59 8.91
CA LYS A 24 -1.47 -7.25 10.11
C LYS A 24 -1.05 -8.69 9.80
N LYS A 25 -1.91 -9.45 9.12
CA LYS A 25 -1.64 -10.85 8.81
C LYS A 25 -0.47 -11.00 7.84
N ALA A 26 -0.35 -10.14 6.83
CA ALA A 26 0.79 -10.13 5.91
C ALA A 26 2.10 -9.87 6.66
N VAL A 27 2.15 -8.84 7.52
CA VAL A 27 3.37 -8.52 8.28
C VAL A 27 3.73 -9.65 9.26
N MET A 28 2.74 -10.18 9.98
CA MET A 28 2.96 -11.26 10.95
C MET A 28 3.41 -12.56 10.28
N ALA A 29 2.94 -12.86 9.06
CA ALA A 29 3.41 -14.01 8.28
C ALA A 29 4.91 -13.94 7.96
N GLN A 30 5.50 -12.74 7.94
CA GLN A 30 6.94 -12.54 7.78
C GLN A 30 7.72 -12.58 9.11
N GLY A 31 7.05 -12.87 10.23
CA GLY A 31 7.67 -12.91 11.57
C GLY A 31 8.06 -11.54 12.12
N VAL A 32 7.49 -10.46 11.58
CA VAL A 32 7.82 -9.08 12.00
C VAL A 32 6.76 -8.56 12.99
N PRO A 33 7.17 -7.94 14.12
CA PRO A 33 6.23 -7.28 15.02
C PRO A 33 5.45 -6.17 14.29
N VAL A 34 4.15 -6.07 14.56
CA VAL A 34 3.27 -5.09 13.92
C VAL A 34 2.37 -4.43 14.94
N SER A 35 2.18 -3.12 14.77
CA SER A 35 1.17 -2.35 15.49
C SER A 35 0.34 -1.53 14.51
N LEU A 36 -0.89 -1.22 14.90
CA LEU A 36 -1.91 -0.67 14.02
C LEU A 36 -2.42 0.67 14.56
N ILE A 37 -2.67 1.63 13.67
CA ILE A 37 -3.42 2.84 13.93
C ILE A 37 -4.64 2.83 13.01
N SER A 38 -5.82 2.86 13.62
CA SER A 38 -7.08 2.90 12.89
C SER A 38 -7.45 4.32 12.50
N THR A 39 -7.51 4.57 11.20
CA THR A 39 -7.96 5.82 10.59
C THR A 39 -9.48 5.89 10.45
N GLY A 40 -10.16 4.76 10.67
CA GLY A 40 -11.60 4.65 10.67
C GLY A 40 -12.06 3.24 10.32
N SER A 41 -13.32 3.12 9.93
CA SER A 41 -13.91 1.85 9.51
C SER A 41 -14.71 2.00 8.21
N VAL A 42 -14.70 0.92 7.42
CA VAL A 42 -15.44 0.80 6.17
C VAL A 42 -16.38 -0.40 6.27
N THR A 43 -17.67 -0.15 6.06
CA THR A 43 -18.71 -1.19 6.02
C THR A 43 -19.22 -1.35 4.59
N ARG A 44 -19.10 -2.56 4.02
CA ARG A 44 -19.54 -2.89 2.67
C ARG A 44 -20.77 -3.81 2.73
N ASN A 45 -21.93 -3.28 2.38
CA ASN A 45 -23.23 -3.97 2.47
C ASN A 45 -23.91 -4.16 1.09
N GLY A 46 -23.14 -4.13 0.00
CA GLY A 46 -23.64 -4.30 -1.37
C GLY A 46 -24.18 -3.02 -2.04
N SER A 47 -24.22 -1.90 -1.33
CA SER A 47 -24.40 -0.55 -1.89
C SER A 47 -23.11 0.27 -1.72
N ALA A 48 -23.18 1.60 -1.81
CA ALA A 48 -22.03 2.47 -1.54
C ALA A 48 -21.49 2.21 -0.11
N PRO A 49 -20.17 2.11 0.08
CA PRO A 49 -19.60 1.80 1.39
C PRO A 49 -19.91 2.91 2.41
N THR A 50 -20.23 2.51 3.64
CA THR A 50 -20.32 3.45 4.77
C THR A 50 -18.94 3.62 5.37
N VAL A 51 -18.51 4.87 5.53
CA VAL A 51 -17.21 5.24 6.12
C VAL A 51 -17.46 5.95 7.45
N ILE A 52 -16.76 5.52 8.51
CA ILE A 52 -16.71 6.23 9.79
C ILE A 52 -15.25 6.59 10.04
N GLU A 53 -14.98 7.88 10.18
CA GLU A 53 -13.64 8.40 10.40
C GLU A 53 -13.25 8.33 11.89
N THR A 54 -11.98 8.04 12.17
CA THR A 54 -11.45 8.20 13.53
C THR A 54 -11.23 9.69 13.83
N PRO A 55 -11.75 10.23 14.94
CA PRO A 55 -11.49 11.62 15.34
C PRO A 55 -10.01 11.89 15.61
N ALA A 56 -9.56 13.13 15.38
CA ALA A 56 -8.16 13.54 15.60
C ALA A 56 -7.64 13.20 17.01
N SER A 57 -8.43 13.46 18.06
CA SER A 57 -8.05 13.15 19.44
C SER A 57 -7.82 11.66 19.70
N GLU A 58 -8.57 10.80 19.01
CA GLU A 58 -8.42 9.34 19.11
C GLU A 58 -7.22 8.85 18.30
N LEU A 59 -6.90 9.47 17.16
CA LEU A 59 -5.65 9.22 16.43
C LEU A 59 -4.43 9.57 17.29
N ASP A 60 -4.43 10.75 17.92
CA ASP A 60 -3.37 11.18 18.83
C ASP A 60 -3.21 10.22 20.01
N GLY A 61 -4.34 9.80 20.60
CA GLY A 61 -4.36 8.82 21.69
C GLY A 61 -3.79 7.47 21.29
N GLN A 62 -4.16 6.94 20.11
CA GLN A 62 -3.62 5.68 19.59
C GLN A 62 -2.10 5.77 19.37
N ILE A 63 -1.61 6.86 18.77
CA ILE A 63 -0.18 7.07 18.51
C ILE A 63 0.59 7.15 19.83
N ALA A 64 0.11 7.95 20.79
CA ALA A 64 0.75 8.08 22.10
C ALA A 64 0.78 6.76 22.88
N ALA A 65 -0.31 5.98 22.84
CA ALA A 65 -0.38 4.67 23.49
C ALA A 65 0.60 3.66 22.85
N LEU A 66 0.72 3.68 21.53
CA LEU A 66 1.63 2.81 20.80
C LEU A 66 3.10 3.14 21.12
N GLU A 67 3.46 4.42 21.08
CA GLU A 67 4.84 4.87 21.32
C GLU A 67 5.32 4.62 22.76
N ALA A 68 4.40 4.40 23.70
CA ALA A 68 4.74 4.01 25.07
C ALA A 68 5.32 2.58 25.18
N GLY A 69 5.12 1.71 24.18
CA GLY A 69 5.48 0.29 24.29
C GLY A 69 5.89 -0.44 23.01
N PHE A 70 5.82 0.20 21.84
CA PHE A 70 6.15 -0.40 20.56
C PHE A 70 7.17 0.43 19.79
N THR A 71 8.29 -0.21 19.44
CA THR A 71 9.33 0.38 18.59
C THR A 71 9.18 -0.14 17.17
N TYR A 72 9.25 0.76 16.20
CA TYR A 72 9.13 0.45 14.77
C TYR A 72 10.18 1.20 13.97
N SER A 73 10.50 0.69 12.78
CA SER A 73 11.42 1.30 11.83
C SER A 73 10.77 1.56 10.47
N VAL A 74 9.60 0.95 10.22
CA VAL A 74 8.85 1.10 8.98
C VAL A 74 7.43 1.56 9.27
N VAL A 75 6.94 2.51 8.47
CA VAL A 75 5.54 2.93 8.46
C VAL A 75 4.89 2.49 7.16
N LYS A 76 3.86 1.64 7.23
CA LYS A 76 2.99 1.30 6.10
C LYS A 76 1.73 2.15 6.19
N ILE A 77 1.40 2.83 5.10
CA ILE A 77 0.25 3.70 5.01
C ILE A 77 -0.74 3.08 4.03
N GLY A 78 -1.93 2.74 4.51
CA GLY A 78 -3.07 2.28 3.72
C GLY A 78 -4.13 3.37 3.56
N ALA A 79 -5.40 3.00 3.72
CA ALA A 79 -6.51 3.96 3.62
C ALA A 79 -6.43 5.05 4.71
N LEU A 80 -6.40 6.30 4.27
CA LEU A 80 -6.56 7.49 5.10
C LEU A 80 -7.94 8.09 4.79
N LEU A 81 -8.80 8.15 5.80
CA LEU A 81 -10.22 8.46 5.62
C LEU A 81 -10.58 9.91 5.95
N SER A 82 -9.66 10.68 6.52
CA SER A 82 -9.88 12.06 6.97
C SER A 82 -8.60 12.87 6.90
N HIS A 83 -8.71 14.19 6.81
CA HIS A 83 -7.55 15.09 6.88
C HIS A 83 -6.75 14.91 8.18
N ALA A 84 -7.43 14.62 9.30
CA ALA A 84 -6.76 14.31 10.57
C ALA A 84 -5.84 13.08 10.45
N ALA A 85 -6.24 12.06 9.68
CA ALA A 85 -5.39 10.89 9.42
C ALA A 85 -4.15 11.25 8.59
N PHE A 86 -4.27 12.13 7.59
CA PHE A 86 -3.11 12.65 6.85
C PHE A 86 -2.14 13.39 7.78
N GLN A 87 -2.65 14.30 8.60
CA GLN A 87 -1.83 15.05 9.57
C GLN A 87 -1.12 14.14 10.59
N ALA A 88 -1.83 13.11 11.07
CA ALA A 88 -1.28 12.12 11.98
C ALA A 88 -0.11 11.35 11.35
N VAL A 89 -0.26 10.88 10.11
CA VAL A 89 0.81 10.22 9.36
C VAL A 89 1.99 11.17 9.14
N SER A 90 1.74 12.39 8.64
CA SER A 90 2.78 13.40 8.44
C SER A 90 3.57 13.67 9.72
N THR A 91 2.87 13.80 10.85
CA THR A 91 3.50 14.01 12.16
C THR A 91 4.39 12.84 12.55
N VAL A 92 3.98 11.59 12.30
CA VAL A 92 4.80 10.41 12.57
C VAL A 92 6.02 10.34 11.65
N LEU A 93 5.86 10.60 10.35
CA LEU A 93 6.96 10.58 9.38
C LEU A 93 8.04 11.64 9.71
N LEU A 94 7.69 12.75 10.36
CA LEU A 94 8.64 13.79 10.78
C LEU A 94 9.48 13.43 12.01
N ARG A 95 9.16 12.36 12.75
CA ARG A 95 9.79 12.03 14.05
C ARG A 95 11.16 11.36 13.94
N GLY A 96 11.65 11.08 12.73
CA GLY A 96 12.99 10.56 12.51
C GLY A 96 13.17 9.87 11.16
N HIS A 97 14.26 9.11 11.01
CA HIS A 97 14.53 8.31 9.82
C HIS A 97 13.70 7.02 9.84
N LEU A 98 12.40 7.14 9.56
CA LEU A 98 11.52 6.01 9.34
C LEU A 98 11.48 5.69 7.85
N VAL A 99 11.60 4.41 7.51
CA VAL A 99 11.31 3.96 6.15
C VAL A 99 9.79 3.93 5.97
N SER A 100 9.30 4.37 4.84
CA SER A 100 7.85 4.52 4.62
C SER A 100 7.40 3.91 3.30
N ILE A 101 6.26 3.24 3.35
CA ILE A 101 5.57 2.73 2.17
C ILE A 101 4.10 3.14 2.20
N ILE A 102 3.61 3.69 1.10
CA ILE A 102 2.19 3.99 0.92
C ILE A 102 1.57 3.08 -0.15
N ASP A 103 0.42 2.51 0.17
CA ASP A 103 -0.43 1.77 -0.74
C ASP A 103 -1.61 2.64 -1.15
N THR A 104 -1.63 3.11 -2.39
CA THR A 104 -2.65 4.04 -2.89
C THR A 104 -3.97 3.34 -3.21
N GLU A 105 -3.92 2.02 -3.38
CA GLU A 105 -5.07 1.18 -3.73
C GLU A 105 -6.21 1.25 -2.71
N PRO A 106 -5.97 1.00 -1.41
CA PRO A 106 -7.02 1.19 -0.41
C PRO A 106 -7.45 2.66 -0.34
N LEU A 107 -6.52 3.63 -0.41
CA LEU A 107 -6.80 5.06 -0.27
C LEU A 107 -7.80 5.59 -1.32
N LEU A 108 -7.69 5.12 -2.55
CA LEU A 108 -8.55 5.56 -3.66
C LEU A 108 -9.80 4.70 -3.85
N LYS A 109 -9.90 3.53 -3.19
CA LYS A 109 -11.07 2.63 -3.23
C LYS A 109 -11.96 2.72 -1.99
N THR A 110 -11.53 3.40 -0.93
CA THR A 110 -12.31 3.61 0.31
C THR A 110 -12.86 5.04 0.34
N GLY A 111 -14.01 5.27 -0.29
CA GLY A 111 -14.67 6.59 -0.24
C GLY A 111 -15.61 6.86 -1.41
N SER A 112 -16.17 8.07 -1.44
CA SER A 112 -16.89 8.58 -2.60
C SER A 112 -15.90 9.17 -3.63
N PRO A 113 -16.30 9.36 -4.90
CA PRO A 113 -15.45 10.04 -5.88
C PRO A 113 -15.02 11.45 -5.45
N GLU A 114 -15.86 12.17 -4.70
CA GLU A 114 -15.57 13.51 -4.18
C GLU A 114 -14.50 13.48 -3.09
N SER A 115 -14.58 12.51 -2.16
CA SER A 115 -13.54 12.35 -1.15
C SER A 115 -12.21 11.91 -1.75
N ALA A 116 -12.24 11.15 -2.85
CA ALA A 116 -11.03 10.72 -3.54
C ALA A 116 -10.20 11.90 -4.07
N ALA A 117 -10.81 12.93 -4.66
CA ALA A 117 -10.07 14.09 -5.17
C ALA A 117 -9.35 14.86 -4.03
N ILE A 118 -10.04 15.08 -2.91
CA ILE A 118 -9.46 15.73 -1.73
C ILE A 118 -8.31 14.90 -1.16
N HIS A 119 -8.50 13.58 -1.05
CA HIS A 119 -7.46 12.68 -0.56
C HIS A 119 -6.25 12.63 -1.48
N VAL A 120 -6.43 12.72 -2.80
CA VAL A 120 -5.32 12.76 -3.75
C VAL A 120 -4.51 14.05 -3.60
N ALA A 121 -5.17 15.20 -3.42
CA ALA A 121 -4.48 16.47 -3.19
C ALA A 121 -3.65 16.43 -1.90
N ALA A 122 -4.26 16.00 -0.78
CA ALA A 122 -3.57 15.86 0.50
C ALA A 122 -2.41 14.85 0.44
N LEU A 123 -2.63 13.70 -0.22
CA LEU A 123 -1.59 12.70 -0.48
C LEU A 123 -0.39 13.33 -1.19
N ARG A 124 -0.63 14.05 -2.29
CA ARG A 124 0.42 14.68 -3.10
C ARG A 124 1.20 15.74 -2.33
N GLU A 125 0.50 16.58 -1.57
CA GLU A 125 1.11 17.76 -0.94
C GLU A 125 1.75 17.45 0.42
N GLU A 126 1.13 16.57 1.21
CA GLU A 126 1.55 16.32 2.59
C GLU A 126 2.38 15.05 2.75
N ILE A 127 2.10 14.01 1.95
CA ILE A 127 2.64 12.66 2.18
C ILE A 127 3.72 12.32 1.15
N LEU A 128 3.41 12.35 -0.15
CA LEU A 128 4.32 11.89 -1.22
C LEU A 128 5.74 12.47 -1.16
N PRO A 129 5.97 13.75 -0.80
CA PRO A 129 7.31 14.32 -0.68
C PRO A 129 8.21 13.61 0.35
N SER A 130 7.61 12.91 1.31
CA SER A 130 8.30 12.27 2.45
C SER A 130 8.35 10.75 2.35
N ILE A 131 7.86 10.15 1.26
CA ILE A 131 7.71 8.69 1.12
C ILE A 131 8.93 8.03 0.48
N ASP A 132 9.32 6.85 0.98
CA ASP A 132 10.39 6.04 0.37
C ASP A 132 9.88 5.14 -0.75
N VAL A 133 8.69 4.53 -0.57
CA VAL A 133 8.09 3.62 -1.54
C VAL A 133 6.62 3.95 -1.77
N LEU A 134 6.23 4.27 -2.99
CA LEU A 134 4.83 4.34 -3.41
C LEU A 134 4.45 3.06 -4.15
N SER A 135 3.39 2.39 -3.68
CA SER A 135 2.73 1.27 -4.34
C SER A 135 1.39 1.72 -4.92
N ALA A 136 1.23 1.59 -6.23
CA ALA A 136 0.01 1.94 -6.93
C ALA A 136 -0.36 0.91 -8.00
N THR A 137 -1.63 0.85 -8.37
CA THR A 137 -2.07 0.24 -9.62
C THR A 137 -2.02 1.25 -10.78
N VAL A 138 -2.10 0.79 -12.03
CA VAL A 138 -2.14 1.70 -13.19
C VAL A 138 -3.29 2.72 -13.11
N PRO A 139 -4.54 2.34 -12.78
CA PRO A 139 -5.61 3.32 -12.57
C PRO A 139 -5.29 4.38 -11.51
N GLU A 140 -4.71 3.99 -10.39
CA GLU A 140 -4.35 4.91 -9.30
C GLU A 140 -3.21 5.84 -9.69
N ALA A 141 -2.18 5.30 -10.34
CA ALA A 141 -1.07 6.06 -10.90
C ALA A 141 -1.58 7.13 -11.89
N LYS A 142 -2.55 6.78 -12.72
CA LYS A 142 -3.19 7.71 -13.66
C LYS A 142 -3.92 8.84 -12.92
N ILE A 143 -4.71 8.51 -11.91
CA ILE A 143 -5.43 9.50 -11.09
C ILE A 143 -4.43 10.49 -10.45
N LEU A 144 -3.35 9.98 -9.85
CA LEU A 144 -2.33 10.82 -9.20
C LEU A 144 -1.65 11.78 -10.18
N LEU A 145 -1.33 11.31 -11.39
CA LEU A 145 -0.70 12.14 -12.42
C LEU A 145 -1.67 13.18 -13.00
N ASP A 146 -2.94 12.81 -13.21
CA ASP A 146 -3.96 13.72 -13.71
C ASP A 146 -4.21 14.87 -12.73
N GLU A 147 -4.36 14.56 -11.44
CA GLU A 147 -4.51 15.56 -10.38
C GLU A 147 -3.27 16.46 -10.26
N ALA A 148 -2.08 15.91 -10.54
CA ALA A 148 -0.84 16.67 -10.64
C ALA A 148 -0.70 17.47 -11.95
N SER A 149 -1.70 17.47 -12.82
CA SER A 149 -1.66 18.10 -14.15
C SER A 149 -0.48 17.61 -15.02
N ILE A 150 -0.12 16.33 -14.88
CA ILE A 150 0.91 15.65 -15.68
C ILE A 150 0.18 14.72 -16.68
N PRO A 151 -0.17 15.21 -17.89
CA PRO A 151 -0.93 14.41 -18.83
C PRO A 151 -0.09 13.22 -19.30
N MET A 152 -0.67 12.03 -19.18
CA MET A 152 -0.07 10.79 -19.66
C MET A 152 -1.16 9.87 -20.22
N PRO A 153 -0.97 9.23 -21.37
CA PRO A 153 -1.92 8.25 -21.88
C PRO A 153 -1.99 7.01 -20.97
N TYR A 154 -3.08 6.25 -21.06
CA TYR A 154 -3.16 4.96 -20.39
C TYR A 154 -2.12 4.00 -21.01
N PRO A 155 -1.27 3.35 -20.21
CA PRO A 155 -0.12 2.60 -20.73
C PRO A 155 -0.56 1.40 -21.57
N GLN A 156 0.13 1.19 -22.68
CA GLN A 156 -0.11 0.05 -23.60
C GLN A 156 1.04 -0.97 -23.54
N SER A 157 2.13 -0.64 -22.82
CA SER A 157 3.33 -1.47 -22.69
C SER A 157 3.97 -1.33 -21.30
N LEU A 158 4.87 -2.24 -20.94
CA LEU A 158 5.67 -2.13 -19.71
C LEU A 158 6.59 -0.89 -19.72
N ASP A 159 7.04 -0.45 -20.89
CA ASP A 159 7.82 0.79 -21.04
C ASP A 159 6.98 2.05 -20.76
N ASP A 160 5.69 2.04 -21.11
CA ASP A 160 4.76 3.10 -20.72
C ASP A 160 4.55 3.11 -19.19
N VAL A 161 4.41 1.93 -18.58
CA VAL A 161 4.29 1.81 -17.12
C VAL A 161 5.57 2.30 -16.42
N LYS A 162 6.75 2.00 -16.98
CA LYS A 162 8.03 2.56 -16.51
C LYS A 162 8.06 4.08 -16.61
N SER A 163 7.55 4.64 -17.71
CA SER A 163 7.46 6.09 -17.89
C SER A 163 6.51 6.73 -16.86
N MET A 164 5.39 6.05 -16.58
CA MET A 164 4.43 6.42 -15.53
C MET A 164 5.04 6.37 -14.13
N ALA A 165 5.76 5.31 -13.79
CA ALA A 165 6.44 5.17 -12.50
C ALA A 165 7.48 6.28 -12.30
N ASN A 166 8.29 6.60 -13.32
CA ASN A 166 9.23 7.71 -13.27
C ASN A 166 8.55 9.08 -13.18
N ALA A 167 7.34 9.24 -13.72
CA ALA A 167 6.56 10.46 -13.54
C ALA A 167 6.08 10.63 -12.10
N LEU A 168 5.57 9.56 -11.48
CA LEU A 168 5.17 9.57 -10.08
C LEU A 168 6.33 9.87 -9.14
N ARG A 169 7.55 9.38 -9.43
CA ARG A 169 8.74 9.72 -8.63
C ARG A 169 9.02 11.22 -8.56
N ARG A 170 8.67 11.98 -9.60
CA ARG A 170 8.83 13.45 -9.61
C ARG A 170 7.88 14.14 -8.63
N LEU A 171 6.89 13.44 -8.08
CA LEU A 171 6.01 13.93 -7.03
C LEU A 171 6.59 13.76 -5.62
N GLY A 172 7.75 13.12 -5.46
CA GLY A 172 8.39 12.94 -4.16
C GLY A 172 8.95 11.54 -3.87
N PRO A 173 8.21 10.45 -4.13
CA PRO A 173 8.61 9.12 -3.66
C PRO A 173 9.96 8.67 -4.24
N LYS A 174 10.84 8.17 -3.37
CA LYS A 174 12.17 7.69 -3.80
C LYS A 174 12.05 6.52 -4.77
N ASN A 175 11.16 5.59 -4.46
CA ASN A 175 10.84 4.42 -5.26
C ASN A 175 9.33 4.39 -5.56
N VAL A 176 8.99 3.91 -6.75
CA VAL A 176 7.61 3.69 -7.19
C VAL A 176 7.51 2.28 -7.73
N ILE A 177 6.57 1.51 -7.18
CA ILE A 177 6.12 0.25 -7.74
C ILE A 177 4.70 0.39 -8.30
N ILE A 178 4.58 0.14 -9.60
CA ILE A 178 3.26 -0.01 -10.23
C ILE A 178 2.98 -1.49 -10.38
N LYS A 179 1.96 -1.98 -9.67
CA LYS A 179 1.53 -3.39 -9.65
C LYS A 179 0.24 -3.58 -10.46
N ARG A 180 0.05 -4.76 -11.04
CA ARG A 180 -1.23 -5.17 -11.62
C ARG A 180 -1.42 -6.67 -11.54
N GLU A 181 -2.58 -7.07 -11.03
CA GLU A 181 -3.16 -8.38 -11.26
C GLU A 181 -4.05 -8.33 -12.51
N VAL A 182 -3.84 -9.27 -13.44
CA VAL A 182 -4.77 -9.50 -14.55
C VAL A 182 -5.62 -10.70 -14.17
N PHE A 183 -6.84 -10.42 -13.69
CA PHE A 183 -7.86 -11.44 -13.45
C PHE A 183 -8.78 -11.53 -14.65
N ASP A 184 -8.29 -12.11 -15.73
CA ASP A 184 -9.17 -12.70 -16.73
C ASP A 184 -8.43 -13.84 -17.41
N GLU A 185 -8.31 -14.94 -16.67
CA GLU A 185 -7.77 -16.18 -17.20
C GLU A 185 -8.83 -17.26 -16.90
N SER A 186 -9.68 -17.50 -17.88
CA SER A 186 -10.73 -18.53 -17.83
C SER A 186 -10.16 -19.93 -17.52
N ASP A 187 -8.85 -20.12 -17.71
CA ASP A 187 -8.05 -21.30 -17.40
C ASP A 187 -7.69 -21.47 -15.90
N GLY A 188 -8.08 -20.54 -15.02
CA GLY A 188 -7.81 -20.64 -13.58
C GLY A 188 -6.38 -20.24 -13.19
N MET A 189 -5.69 -19.51 -14.06
CA MET A 189 -4.39 -18.93 -13.79
C MET A 189 -4.53 -17.45 -13.40
N THR A 190 -3.45 -16.85 -12.90
CA THR A 190 -3.39 -15.43 -12.56
C THR A 190 -2.02 -14.91 -12.94
N THR A 191 -1.99 -13.74 -13.58
CA THR A 191 -0.75 -13.03 -13.89
C THR A 191 -0.60 -11.79 -13.01
N LEU A 192 0.55 -11.70 -12.33
CA LEU A 192 1.00 -10.51 -11.61
C LEU A 192 2.12 -9.84 -12.41
N HIS A 193 1.96 -8.56 -12.67
CA HIS A 193 2.99 -7.71 -13.24
C HIS A 193 3.39 -6.64 -12.24
N TYR A 194 4.68 -6.29 -12.24
CA TYR A 194 5.11 -5.04 -11.63
C TYR A 194 6.24 -4.37 -12.38
N VAL A 195 6.29 -3.05 -12.22
CA VAL A 195 7.42 -2.21 -12.60
C VAL A 195 7.86 -1.45 -11.37
N LEU A 196 9.12 -1.62 -10.96
CA LEU A 196 9.76 -0.89 -9.88
C LEU A 196 10.78 0.09 -10.48
N CYS A 197 10.65 1.37 -10.13
CA CYS A 197 11.60 2.44 -10.45
C CYS A 197 12.11 3.08 -9.15
N GLY A 198 13.38 3.49 -9.10
CA GLY A 198 13.98 4.11 -7.91
C GLY A 198 15.46 3.79 -7.70
N GLY A 199 15.86 2.59 -8.09
CA GLY A 199 17.26 2.13 -8.11
C GLY A 199 18.01 2.54 -9.38
N ALA A 200 19.18 1.93 -9.60
CA ALA A 200 20.04 2.18 -10.77
C ALA A 200 19.32 1.86 -12.08
N ASP A 201 18.66 0.70 -12.13
CA ASP A 201 17.88 0.23 -13.27
C ASP A 201 16.44 -0.13 -12.86
N PRO A 202 15.44 0.14 -13.71
CA PRO A 202 14.07 -0.32 -13.48
C PRO A 202 13.97 -1.85 -13.50
N ILE A 203 13.22 -2.40 -12.54
CA ILE A 203 12.93 -3.84 -12.47
C ILE A 203 11.53 -4.07 -13.01
N MET A 204 11.39 -5.02 -13.93
CA MET A 204 10.12 -5.42 -14.52
C MET A 204 9.97 -6.92 -14.39
N ALA A 205 8.84 -7.38 -13.86
CA ALA A 205 8.56 -8.80 -13.74
C ALA A 205 7.12 -9.13 -14.12
N THR A 206 6.97 -10.34 -14.65
CA THR A 206 5.69 -10.97 -14.96
C THR A 206 5.72 -12.36 -14.34
N LEU A 207 4.82 -12.62 -13.41
CA LEU A 207 4.63 -13.92 -12.77
C LEU A 207 3.28 -14.47 -13.17
N ARG A 208 3.21 -15.71 -13.64
CA ARG A 208 1.97 -16.37 -14.02
C ARG A 208 1.87 -17.73 -13.33
N PHE A 209 0.82 -17.93 -12.55
CA PHE A 209 0.70 -19.08 -11.66
C PHE A 209 -0.76 -19.53 -11.49
N PRO A 210 -0.99 -20.76 -10.98
CA PRO A 210 -2.35 -21.25 -10.70
C PRO A 210 -3.04 -20.46 -9.60
N ASN A 211 -4.32 -20.15 -9.79
CA ASN A 211 -5.23 -19.58 -8.79
C ASN A 211 -6.52 -20.43 -8.76
N PRO A 212 -6.44 -21.67 -8.26
CA PRO A 212 -7.51 -22.66 -8.41
C PRO A 212 -8.83 -22.27 -7.71
N THR A 213 -8.76 -21.40 -6.70
CA THR A 213 -9.92 -20.92 -5.93
C THR A 213 -10.45 -19.58 -6.44
N ARG A 214 -9.79 -18.97 -7.43
CA ARG A 214 -10.09 -17.63 -7.94
C ARG A 214 -10.14 -16.56 -6.84
N PHE A 215 -9.20 -16.62 -5.91
CA PHE A 215 -9.13 -15.64 -4.82
C PHE A 215 -8.73 -14.26 -5.32
N PHE A 216 -9.33 -13.25 -4.70
CA PHE A 216 -9.07 -11.84 -4.93
C PHE A 216 -8.47 -11.19 -3.68
N GLY A 217 -7.56 -10.24 -3.89
CA GLY A 217 -6.96 -9.45 -2.81
C GLY A 217 -5.56 -9.90 -2.38
N ALA A 218 -4.91 -10.78 -3.12
CA ALA A 218 -3.49 -11.07 -2.91
C ALA A 218 -2.61 -9.84 -3.15
N SER A 219 -3.03 -8.92 -4.01
CA SER A 219 -2.39 -7.62 -4.22
C SER A 219 -2.32 -6.74 -2.95
N TYR A 220 -3.23 -6.91 -2.00
CA TYR A 220 -3.22 -6.22 -0.70
C TYR A 220 -2.14 -6.74 0.24
N SER A 221 -1.61 -7.96 0.03
CA SER A 221 -0.50 -8.46 0.84
C SER A 221 0.85 -7.89 0.42
N ILE A 222 0.98 -7.35 -0.80
CA ILE A 222 2.25 -6.91 -1.37
C ILE A 222 2.87 -5.75 -0.55
N PRO A 223 2.20 -4.59 -0.36
CA PRO A 223 2.78 -3.47 0.40
C PRO A 223 3.12 -3.78 1.87
N PRO A 224 2.26 -4.43 2.67
CA PRO A 224 2.63 -4.82 4.03
C PRO A 224 3.77 -5.84 4.06
N THR A 225 3.88 -6.73 3.07
CA THR A 225 5.03 -7.65 2.97
C THR A 225 6.32 -6.90 2.62
N ILE A 226 6.28 -5.92 1.70
CA ILE A 226 7.41 -5.02 1.44
C ILE A 226 7.83 -4.32 2.74
N ALA A 227 6.87 -3.76 3.50
CA ALA A 227 7.15 -3.10 4.77
C ALA A 227 7.87 -4.03 5.76
N ALA A 228 7.44 -5.29 5.86
CA ALA A 228 8.06 -6.28 6.73
C ALA A 228 9.51 -6.61 6.30
N HIS A 229 9.76 -6.77 5.00
CA HIS A 229 11.10 -7.01 4.49
C HIS A 229 12.05 -5.82 4.71
N LEU A 230 11.55 -4.59 4.54
CA LEU A 230 12.29 -3.37 4.86
C LEU A 230 12.62 -3.28 6.36
N ALA A 231 11.69 -3.66 7.24
CA ALA A 231 11.92 -3.71 8.68
C ALA A 231 12.98 -4.76 9.08
N ASN A 232 13.18 -5.77 8.23
CA ASN A 232 14.24 -6.77 8.37
C ASN A 232 15.57 -6.36 7.72
N GLY A 233 15.65 -5.16 7.14
CA GLY A 233 16.87 -4.61 6.55
C GLY A 233 17.14 -5.01 5.10
N SER A 234 16.14 -5.58 4.41
CA SER A 234 16.24 -5.82 2.95
C SER A 234 16.26 -4.48 2.21
N ASP A 235 16.91 -4.42 1.05
CA ASP A 235 16.72 -3.26 0.17
C ASP A 235 15.33 -3.28 -0.52
N VAL A 236 14.98 -2.19 -1.20
CA VAL A 236 13.65 -2.06 -1.82
C VAL A 236 13.43 -3.09 -2.93
N ALA A 237 14.45 -3.41 -3.73
CA ALA A 237 14.33 -4.37 -4.83
C ALA A 237 14.13 -5.79 -4.29
N GLU A 238 14.90 -6.16 -3.26
CA GLU A 238 14.77 -7.43 -2.54
C GLU A 238 13.39 -7.55 -1.87
N ALA A 239 12.94 -6.51 -1.17
CA ALA A 239 11.65 -6.48 -0.49
C ALA A 239 10.48 -6.62 -1.48
N VAL A 240 10.55 -5.94 -2.63
CA VAL A 240 9.57 -6.06 -3.71
C VAL A 240 9.57 -7.48 -4.27
N SER A 241 10.72 -8.03 -4.65
CA SER A 241 10.79 -9.39 -5.19
C SER A 241 10.23 -10.43 -4.22
N ALA A 242 10.54 -10.30 -2.92
CA ALA A 242 10.04 -11.21 -1.90
C ALA A 242 8.52 -11.10 -1.71
N SER A 243 7.96 -9.88 -1.75
CA SER A 243 6.51 -9.68 -1.62
C SER A 243 5.69 -10.31 -2.75
N PHE A 244 6.20 -10.26 -3.99
CA PHE A 244 5.54 -10.90 -5.13
C PHE A 244 5.62 -12.42 -5.06
N LYS A 245 6.75 -12.96 -4.59
CA LYS A 245 6.89 -14.39 -4.33
C LYS A 245 5.92 -14.87 -3.24
N PHE A 246 5.76 -14.09 -2.17
CA PHE A 246 4.79 -14.40 -1.13
C PHE A 246 3.35 -14.40 -1.67
N ALA A 247 2.99 -13.42 -2.50
CA ALA A 247 1.67 -13.38 -3.16
C ALA A 247 1.44 -14.59 -4.09
N GLU A 248 2.46 -15.00 -4.85
CA GLU A 248 2.42 -16.23 -5.67
C GLU A 248 2.17 -17.47 -4.81
N GLU A 249 2.91 -17.64 -3.71
CA GLU A 249 2.76 -18.78 -2.80
C GLU A 249 1.34 -18.85 -2.21
N MET A 250 0.80 -17.72 -1.75
CA MET A 250 -0.59 -17.62 -1.26
C MET A 250 -1.61 -18.07 -2.31
N LEU A 251 -1.47 -17.59 -3.55
CA LEU A 251 -2.39 -17.87 -4.64
C LEU A 251 -2.33 -19.35 -5.07
N ARG A 252 -1.12 -19.91 -5.18
CA ARG A 252 -0.89 -21.30 -5.56
C ARG A 252 -1.42 -22.29 -4.51
N GLU A 253 -1.28 -21.97 -3.23
CA GLU A 253 -1.68 -22.87 -2.14
C GLU A 253 -3.15 -22.73 -1.74
N GLY A 254 -3.84 -21.67 -2.17
CA GLY A 254 -5.20 -21.41 -1.73
C GLY A 254 -5.30 -20.98 -0.27
N ARG A 255 -4.18 -20.59 0.36
CA ARG A 255 -4.11 -20.19 1.77
C ARG A 255 -4.01 -18.68 1.86
N TYR A 256 -5.12 -18.05 2.19
CA TYR A 256 -5.25 -16.59 2.24
C TYR A 256 -5.34 -16.12 3.68
N PHE A 257 -4.25 -15.52 4.17
CA PHE A 257 -4.27 -14.86 5.49
C PHE A 257 -4.82 -15.78 6.60
N VAL A 258 -4.40 -17.06 6.58
CA VAL A 258 -4.78 -18.15 7.51
C VAL A 258 -3.63 -18.46 8.45
#